data_AF-A0A1J4T0U1-F1
#
_entry.id   AF-A0A1J4T0U1-F1
#
_cell.length_a   1.000
_cell.length_b   1.000
_cell.length_c   1.000
_cell.angle_alpha   90.00
_cell.angle_beta   90.00
_cell.angle_gamma   90.00
#
_symmetry.space_group_name_H-M   'P 1'
#
loop_
_entity.id
_entity.type
_entity.pdbx_description
1 polymer ?
#
loop_
_entity_poly.entity_id
_entity_poly.type
_entity_poly.pdbx_seq_one_letter_code
_entity_poly.pdbx_strand_id
1 'polypeptide(L)'
;MRKSNALLLACAATAALTGCVATQKVPVSTDPVGAAVYLDGKPVCQATPCSVEMPKDTDHLLTIVKDGYRQRDVPVRRVFDAMGVLRQSARDGVRAAKFGGGLSGGISSAANSVDEQEKDGRAYVLKPDMVSLRLLSVTEPEPQEKPAENEKNSDPAVDLGMQLYRMLDGGQGDQNGQTGQ
;
A
#
# COMPACT_ATOMS: atom_id res chain seq x y z
N MET A 1 -4.53 -55.71 -45.37
CA MET A 1 -4.90 -55.05 -44.09
C MET A 1 -4.08 -55.67 -42.95
N ARG A 2 -3.04 -54.99 -42.48
CA ARG A 2 -2.32 -55.30 -41.23
C ARG A 2 -2.12 -53.99 -40.48
N LYS A 3 -2.47 -54.01 -39.21
CA LYS A 3 -2.81 -52.87 -38.35
C LYS A 3 -1.58 -52.04 -37.98
N SER A 4 -1.80 -50.72 -37.93
CA SER A 4 -0.94 -49.68 -37.33
C SER A 4 -0.53 -50.03 -35.91
N ASN A 5 0.67 -49.60 -35.50
CA ASN A 5 1.04 -49.19 -34.15
C ASN A 5 2.47 -48.62 -34.15
N ALA A 6 2.61 -47.35 -34.58
CA ALA A 6 3.83 -46.59 -34.31
C ALA A 6 3.60 -45.81 -33.01
N LEU A 7 4.26 -46.33 -31.99
CA LEU A 7 4.32 -45.93 -30.60
C LEU A 7 4.52 -44.41 -30.44
N LEU A 8 3.62 -43.81 -29.64
CA LEU A 8 3.61 -42.42 -29.20
C LEU A 8 4.98 -41.95 -28.69
N LEU A 9 5.48 -40.87 -29.30
CA LEU A 9 6.61 -40.08 -28.82
C LEU A 9 6.31 -39.54 -27.42
N ALA A 10 7.27 -39.74 -26.52
CA ALA A 10 7.31 -39.22 -25.17
C ALA A 10 7.13 -37.69 -25.15
N CYS A 11 6.02 -37.22 -24.60
CA CYS A 11 5.87 -35.82 -24.21
C CYS A 11 6.48 -35.68 -22.81
N ALA A 12 7.67 -35.08 -22.76
CA ALA A 12 8.42 -34.80 -21.54
C ALA A 12 7.55 -34.00 -20.56
N ALA A 13 7.18 -34.64 -19.44
CA ALA A 13 6.66 -33.94 -18.28
C ALA A 13 7.83 -33.17 -17.65
N THR A 14 8.02 -31.93 -18.08
CA THR A 14 8.83 -30.94 -17.34
C THR A 14 8.09 -30.63 -16.04
N ALA A 15 8.30 -31.46 -15.02
CA ALA A 15 7.97 -31.11 -13.65
C ALA A 15 8.86 -29.92 -13.28
N ALA A 16 8.28 -28.72 -13.26
CA ALA A 16 8.93 -27.56 -12.69
C ALA A 16 9.32 -27.92 -11.25
N LEU A 17 10.62 -27.91 -10.96
CA LEU A 17 11.19 -27.95 -9.62
C LEU A 17 10.86 -26.63 -8.92
N THR A 18 9.58 -26.35 -8.71
CA THR A 18 9.16 -25.25 -7.87
C THR A 18 9.55 -25.67 -6.45
N GLY A 19 10.68 -25.16 -5.96
CA GLY A 19 11.09 -25.34 -4.58
C GLY A 19 9.93 -25.00 -3.65
N CYS A 20 9.73 -25.80 -2.61
CA CYS A 20 8.66 -25.57 -1.64
C CYS A 20 9.01 -24.31 -0.83
N VAL A 21 8.41 -23.17 -1.18
CA VAL A 21 8.56 -21.92 -0.43
C VAL A 21 7.66 -21.97 0.80
N ALA A 22 8.19 -21.58 1.96
CA ALA A 22 7.43 -21.48 3.18
C ALA A 22 6.44 -20.31 3.11
N THR A 23 5.22 -20.56 3.59
CA THR A 23 4.15 -19.56 3.62
C THR A 23 3.77 -19.20 5.07
N GLN A 24 3.21 -18.01 5.24
CA GLN A 24 2.60 -17.55 6.49
C GLN A 24 1.17 -17.10 6.21
N LYS A 25 0.24 -17.55 7.05
CA LYS A 25 -1.16 -17.13 6.99
C LYS A 25 -1.36 -15.87 7.84
N VAL A 26 -1.75 -14.77 7.21
CA VAL A 26 -2.00 -13.48 7.85
C VAL A 26 -3.51 -13.19 7.86
N PRO A 27 -4.18 -13.15 9.03
CA PRO A 27 -5.57 -12.73 9.14
C PRO A 27 -5.70 -11.23 8.85
N VAL A 28 -6.72 -10.88 8.08
CA VAL A 28 -7.04 -9.51 7.67
C VAL A 28 -8.49 -9.20 8.05
N SER A 29 -8.69 -8.12 8.80
CA SER A 29 -10.00 -7.61 9.20
C SER A 29 -10.09 -6.10 9.00
N THR A 30 -11.28 -5.62 8.68
CA THR A 30 -11.54 -4.18 8.48
C THR A 30 -12.81 -3.75 9.19
N ASP A 31 -12.85 -2.46 9.55
CA ASP A 31 -14.05 -1.77 10.00
C ASP A 31 -14.33 -0.56 9.09
N PRO A 32 -15.41 -0.57 8.28
CA PRO A 32 -16.43 -1.62 8.17
C PRO A 32 -15.93 -2.89 7.47
N VAL A 33 -16.64 -4.00 7.70
CA VAL A 33 -16.41 -5.30 7.04
C VAL A 33 -16.73 -5.27 5.55
N GLY A 34 -16.31 -6.31 4.81
CA GLY A 34 -16.60 -6.46 3.39
C GLY A 34 -15.75 -5.53 2.51
N ALA A 35 -14.47 -5.39 2.83
CA ALA A 35 -13.48 -4.78 1.95
C ALA A 35 -12.83 -5.88 1.09
N ALA A 36 -12.49 -5.55 -0.16
CA ALA A 36 -11.68 -6.42 -1.02
C ALA A 36 -10.20 -6.26 -0.67
N VAL A 37 -9.46 -7.36 -0.73
CA VAL A 37 -8.02 -7.41 -0.43
C VAL A 37 -7.26 -7.97 -1.63
N TYR A 38 -6.22 -7.25 -2.01
CA TYR A 38 -5.28 -7.61 -3.06
C TYR A 38 -3.91 -7.85 -2.44
N LEU A 39 -3.23 -8.90 -2.89
CA LEU A 39 -1.84 -9.21 -2.58
C LEU A 39 -1.00 -8.92 -3.82
N ASP A 40 -0.11 -7.93 -3.73
CA ASP A 40 0.77 -7.54 -4.84
C ASP A 40 -0.02 -7.29 -6.14
N GLY A 41 -1.18 -6.65 -6.01
CA GLY A 41 -2.10 -6.34 -7.12
C GLY A 41 -3.02 -7.49 -7.55
N LYS A 42 -2.88 -8.70 -7.00
CA LYS A 42 -3.75 -9.85 -7.33
C LYS A 42 -4.88 -9.99 -6.30
N PRO A 43 -6.14 -10.19 -6.72
CA PRO A 43 -7.25 -10.37 -5.79
C PRO A 43 -7.08 -11.69 -5.01
N VAL A 44 -7.08 -11.60 -3.68
CA VAL A 44 -6.94 -12.78 -2.79
C VAL A 44 -8.16 -12.98 -1.90
N CYS A 45 -8.96 -11.94 -1.70
CA CYS A 45 -10.14 -11.98 -0.87
C CYS A 45 -11.14 -10.92 -1.33
N GLN A 46 -12.39 -11.33 -1.57
CA GLN A 46 -13.45 -10.43 -2.04
C GLN A 46 -14.08 -9.62 -0.90
N ALA A 47 -14.08 -10.15 0.33
CA ALA A 47 -14.69 -9.54 1.49
C ALA A 47 -13.97 -9.93 2.79
N THR A 48 -13.51 -8.94 3.55
CA THR A 48 -13.00 -9.10 4.92
C THR A 48 -14.13 -9.36 5.92
N PRO A 49 -13.90 -10.11 7.02
CA PRO A 49 -12.63 -10.71 7.43
C PRO A 49 -12.22 -11.94 6.62
N CYS A 50 -10.91 -12.12 6.38
CA CYS A 50 -10.36 -13.27 5.67
C CYS A 50 -8.92 -13.57 6.12
N SER A 51 -8.31 -14.62 5.58
CA SER A 51 -6.91 -14.93 5.83
C SER A 51 -6.16 -15.09 4.52
N VAL A 52 -5.03 -14.41 4.40
CA VAL A 52 -4.20 -14.41 3.21
C VAL A 52 -2.97 -15.27 3.47
N GLU A 53 -2.71 -16.25 2.62
CA GLU A 53 -1.49 -17.05 2.66
C GLU A 53 -0.42 -16.39 1.79
N MET A 54 0.73 -16.06 2.39
CA MET A 54 1.77 -15.24 1.78
C MET A 54 3.11 -15.99 1.83
N PRO A 55 3.86 -16.07 0.72
CA PRO A 55 5.24 -16.55 0.73
C PRO A 55 6.12 -15.75 1.71
N LYS A 56 7.13 -16.40 2.29
CA LYS A 56 8.03 -15.76 3.28
C LYS A 56 9.40 -15.39 2.70
N ASP A 57 9.63 -15.73 1.44
CA ASP A 57 10.85 -15.43 0.69
C ASP A 57 10.89 -13.98 0.18
N THR A 58 9.74 -13.28 0.14
CA THR A 58 9.64 -11.89 -0.33
C THR A 58 8.89 -10.97 0.63
N ASP A 59 9.05 -9.66 0.44
CA ASP A 59 8.14 -8.66 1.01
C ASP A 59 6.89 -8.54 0.14
N HIS A 60 5.78 -8.15 0.76
CA HIS A 60 4.47 -8.05 0.11
C HIS A 60 3.79 -6.71 0.38
N LEU A 61 2.85 -6.35 -0.49
CA LEU A 61 1.94 -5.23 -0.30
C LEU A 61 0.50 -5.73 -0.31
N LEU A 62 -0.21 -5.50 0.81
CA LEU A 62 -1.66 -5.68 0.86
C LEU A 62 -2.33 -4.37 0.50
N THR A 63 -3.18 -4.39 -0.53
CA THR A 63 -4.03 -3.27 -0.91
C THR A 63 -5.47 -3.59 -0.55
N ILE A 64 -6.06 -2.77 0.31
CA ILE A 64 -7.43 -2.92 0.82
C ILE A 64 -8.31 -1.84 0.21
N VAL A 65 -9.40 -2.26 -0.44
CA VAL A 65 -10.33 -1.38 -1.17
C VAL A 65 -11.76 -1.65 -0.74
N LYS A 66 -12.53 -0.57 -0.54
CA LYS A 66 -13.97 -0.63 -0.30
C LYS A 66 -14.63 0.61 -0.88
N ASP A 67 -15.77 0.44 -1.55
CA ASP A 67 -16.51 1.54 -2.14
C ASP A 67 -16.92 2.59 -1.11
N GLY A 68 -16.68 3.87 -1.42
CA GLY A 68 -16.92 5.00 -0.51
C GLY A 68 -15.83 5.20 0.56
N TYR A 69 -14.78 4.38 0.56
CA TYR A 69 -13.66 4.49 1.50
C TYR A 69 -12.32 4.70 0.78
N ARG A 70 -11.39 5.37 1.47
CA ARG A 70 -10.03 5.56 0.99
C ARG A 70 -9.31 4.21 0.94
N GLN A 71 -8.63 3.94 -0.17
CA GLN A 71 -7.73 2.80 -0.29
C GLN A 71 -6.67 2.82 0.82
N ARG A 72 -6.33 1.64 1.34
CA ARG A 72 -5.27 1.46 2.33
C ARG A 72 -4.27 0.43 1.85
N ASP A 73 -3.01 0.82 1.79
CA ASP A 73 -1.91 -0.07 1.49
C ASP A 73 -1.14 -0.39 2.79
N VAL A 74 -0.91 -1.68 3.03
CA VAL A 74 -0.24 -2.20 4.23
C VAL A 74 0.97 -3.03 3.76
N PRO A 75 2.20 -2.51 3.94
CA PRO A 75 3.38 -3.30 3.64
C PRO A 75 3.53 -4.43 4.66
N VAL A 76 3.74 -5.64 4.15
CA VAL A 76 4.05 -6.83 4.95
C VAL A 76 5.50 -7.20 4.66
N ARG A 77 6.35 -7.07 5.68
CA ARG A 77 7.81 -7.20 5.56
C ARG A 77 8.27 -8.50 6.18
N ARG A 78 9.24 -9.15 5.55
CA ARG A 78 9.93 -10.30 6.13
C ARG A 78 10.97 -9.84 7.15
N VAL A 79 10.98 -10.49 8.31
CA VAL A 79 11.92 -10.23 9.40
C VAL A 79 12.65 -11.52 9.72
N PHE A 80 13.98 -11.49 9.80
CA PHE A 80 14.79 -12.67 10.10
C PHE A 80 14.53 -13.17 11.52
N ASP A 81 14.11 -14.43 11.67
CA ASP A 81 13.90 -15.09 12.96
C ASP A 81 15.16 -15.85 13.37
N ALA A 82 16.15 -15.11 13.88
CA ALA A 82 17.43 -15.68 14.31
C ALA A 82 17.26 -16.83 15.30
N MET A 83 16.32 -16.70 16.26
CA MET A 83 16.10 -17.74 17.26
C MET A 83 15.45 -18.99 16.67
N GLY A 84 14.49 -18.82 15.75
CA GLY A 84 13.89 -19.92 14.99
C GLY A 84 14.92 -20.68 14.17
N VAL A 85 15.73 -19.95 13.40
CA VAL A 85 16.79 -20.50 12.54
C VAL A 85 17.82 -21.27 13.36
N LEU A 86 18.34 -20.67 14.44
CA LEU A 86 19.33 -21.32 15.31
C LEU A 86 18.78 -22.58 15.99
N ARG A 87 17.53 -22.53 16.46
CA ARG A 87 16.89 -23.71 17.09
C ARG A 87 16.78 -24.86 16.08
N GLN A 88 16.41 -24.56 14.84
CA GLN A 88 16.24 -25.56 13.80
C GLN A 88 17.59 -26.12 13.33
N SER A 89 18.58 -25.27 13.06
CA SER A 89 19.91 -25.71 12.63
C SER A 89 20.63 -26.55 13.69
N ALA A 90 20.46 -26.22 14.97
CA ALA A 90 20.96 -27.06 16.06
C ALA A 90 20.31 -28.45 16.06
N ARG A 91 19.00 -28.54 15.82
CA ARG A 91 18.29 -29.84 15.72
C ARG A 91 18.78 -30.65 14.53
N ASP A 92 18.96 -30.01 13.38
CA ASP A 92 19.42 -30.66 12.15
C ASP A 92 20.86 -31.19 12.33
N GLY A 93 21.74 -30.38 12.91
CA GLY A 93 23.12 -30.78 13.19
C GLY A 93 23.21 -31.92 14.21
N VAL A 94 22.45 -31.88 15.31
CA VAL A 94 22.42 -32.98 16.29
C VAL A 94 21.90 -34.26 15.66
N ARG A 95 20.89 -34.18 14.79
CA ARG A 95 20.34 -35.34 14.06
C ARG A 95 21.38 -35.93 13.11
N ALA A 96 22.04 -35.10 12.30
CA ALA A 96 23.06 -35.55 11.36
C ALA A 96 24.29 -36.14 12.06
N ALA A 97 24.69 -35.56 13.20
CA ALA A 97 25.79 -36.07 14.01
C ALA A 97 25.49 -37.45 14.60
N LYS A 98 24.24 -37.67 15.05
CA LYS A 98 23.82 -38.94 15.65
C LYS A 98 23.62 -40.07 14.63
N PHE A 99 23.26 -39.77 13.38
CA PHE A 99 22.74 -40.77 12.44
C PHE A 99 23.46 -40.85 11.08
N GLY A 100 24.74 -40.49 11.00
CA GLY A 100 25.53 -40.85 9.81
C GLY A 100 26.79 -40.04 9.55
N GLY A 101 26.94 -38.86 10.16
CA GLY A 101 28.03 -37.94 9.80
C GLY A 101 29.04 -37.61 10.90
N GLY A 102 28.81 -38.06 12.14
CA GLY A 102 29.59 -37.62 13.30
C GLY A 102 29.57 -36.10 13.47
N LEU A 103 30.52 -35.54 14.22
CA LEU A 103 30.59 -34.09 14.41
C LEU A 103 30.70 -33.31 13.08
N SER A 104 31.48 -33.83 12.13
CA SER A 104 31.66 -33.22 10.81
C SER A 104 30.36 -33.10 10.03
N GLY A 105 29.58 -34.17 9.93
CA GLY A 105 28.28 -34.11 9.25
C GLY A 105 27.25 -33.29 10.03
N GLY A 106 27.34 -33.27 11.37
CA GLY A 106 26.52 -32.38 12.20
C GLY A 106 26.72 -30.90 11.87
N ILE A 107 27.97 -30.44 11.78
CA ILE A 107 28.29 -29.05 11.43
C ILE A 107 27.88 -28.75 9.98
N SER A 108 28.22 -29.64 9.04
CA SER A 108 27.85 -29.44 7.62
C SER A 108 26.34 -29.36 7.42
N SER A 109 25.56 -30.23 8.08
CA SER A 109 24.10 -30.18 8.00
C SER A 109 23.52 -28.94 8.67
N ALA A 110 24.07 -28.50 9.80
CA ALA A 110 23.62 -27.28 10.45
C ALA A 110 23.88 -26.03 9.59
N ALA A 111 25.04 -25.95 8.92
CA ALA A 111 25.35 -24.86 8.01
C ALA A 111 24.42 -24.88 6.77
N ASN A 112 24.30 -26.04 6.11
CA ASN A 112 23.45 -26.18 4.94
C ASN A 112 21.98 -25.89 5.24
N SER A 113 21.48 -26.26 6.43
CA SER A 113 20.08 -26.00 6.76
C SER A 113 19.77 -24.53 7.02
N VAL A 114 20.75 -23.70 7.40
CA VAL A 114 20.58 -22.24 7.44
C VAL A 114 20.43 -21.69 6.02
N ASP A 115 21.32 -22.08 5.11
CA ASP A 115 21.28 -21.65 3.71
C ASP A 115 19.95 -22.02 3.02
N GLU A 116 19.46 -23.23 3.30
CA GLU A 116 18.16 -23.69 2.78
C GLU A 116 17.00 -22.86 3.36
N GLN A 117 17.01 -22.62 4.68
CA GLN A 117 15.97 -21.83 5.34
C GLN A 117 15.90 -20.38 4.83
N GLU A 118 17.04 -19.79 4.48
CA GLU A 118 17.07 -18.46 3.88
C GLU A 118 16.49 -18.46 2.45
N LYS A 119 16.83 -19.48 1.65
CA LYS A 119 16.36 -19.61 0.26
C LYS A 119 14.86 -19.87 0.16
N ASP A 120 14.32 -20.71 1.04
CA ASP A 120 12.91 -21.10 0.99
C ASP A 120 11.98 -20.25 1.88
N GLY A 121 12.52 -19.22 2.55
CA GLY A 121 11.74 -18.33 3.40
C GLY A 121 11.42 -18.86 4.80
N ARG A 122 11.87 -20.06 5.18
CA ARG A 122 11.70 -20.59 6.56
C ARG A 122 12.42 -19.73 7.60
N ALA A 123 13.51 -19.07 7.24
CA ALA A 123 14.31 -18.21 8.12
C ALA A 123 13.61 -16.90 8.53
N TYR A 124 12.50 -16.55 7.87
CA TYR A 124 11.82 -15.27 8.08
C TYR A 124 10.49 -15.45 8.79
N VAL A 125 9.91 -14.34 9.28
CA VAL A 125 8.53 -14.22 9.73
C VAL A 125 7.97 -12.95 9.11
N LEU A 126 6.75 -12.99 8.60
CA LEU A 126 6.10 -11.80 8.03
C LEU A 126 5.53 -10.94 9.14
N LYS A 127 5.74 -9.62 9.02
CA LYS A 127 5.23 -8.59 9.91
C LYS A 127 4.49 -7.50 9.13
N PRO A 128 3.31 -7.05 9.58
CA PRO A 128 2.58 -7.55 10.75
C PRO A 128 2.06 -8.99 10.53
N ASP A 129 1.91 -9.73 11.63
CA ASP A 129 1.36 -11.10 11.62
C ASP A 129 -0.18 -11.12 11.62
N MET A 130 -0.80 -9.97 11.84
CA MET A 130 -2.24 -9.73 11.68
C MET A 130 -2.48 -8.30 11.20
N VAL A 131 -3.47 -8.12 10.32
CA VAL A 131 -3.86 -6.81 9.80
C VAL A 131 -5.29 -6.50 10.28
N SER A 132 -5.43 -5.46 11.10
CA SER A 132 -6.72 -4.94 11.56
C SER A 132 -6.72 -3.42 11.43
N LEU A 133 -7.67 -2.87 10.68
CA LEU A 133 -7.71 -1.43 10.38
C LEU A 133 -9.13 -0.89 10.20
N ARG A 134 -9.34 0.36 10.63
CA ARG A 134 -10.55 1.15 10.36
C ARG A 134 -10.35 1.90 9.04
N LEU A 135 -11.28 1.76 8.11
CA LEU A 135 -11.28 2.49 6.84
C LEU A 135 -11.88 3.88 7.05
N LEU A 136 -11.35 4.86 6.31
CA LEU A 136 -11.83 6.24 6.34
C LEU A 136 -12.70 6.49 5.12
N SER A 137 -13.88 7.08 5.30
CA SER A 137 -14.75 7.45 4.18
C SER A 137 -14.09 8.53 3.32
N VAL A 138 -14.35 8.48 2.01
CA VAL A 138 -14.06 9.60 1.11
C VAL A 138 -15.23 10.57 1.25
N THR A 139 -15.21 11.43 2.26
CA THR A 139 -16.16 12.55 2.31
C THR A 139 -15.86 13.46 1.11
N GLU A 140 -16.90 13.77 0.34
CA GLU A 140 -16.89 14.76 -0.74
C GLU A 140 -16.24 16.07 -0.20
N PRO A 141 -15.40 16.78 -0.97
CA PRO A 141 -14.79 18.02 -0.49
C PRO A 141 -15.89 18.96 -0.01
N GLU A 142 -15.70 19.55 1.18
CA GLU A 142 -16.61 20.58 1.68
C GLU A 142 -16.89 21.60 0.54
N PRO A 143 -18.15 22.02 0.35
CA PRO A 143 -18.45 23.08 -0.59
C PRO A 143 -17.49 24.23 -0.32
N GLN A 144 -16.67 24.59 -1.30
CA GLN A 144 -15.75 25.70 -1.19
C GLN A 144 -16.55 26.89 -0.68
N GLU A 145 -16.26 27.32 0.55
CA GLU A 145 -16.84 28.53 1.10
C GLU A 145 -16.47 29.63 0.11
N LYS A 146 -17.47 30.12 -0.62
CA LYS A 146 -17.31 31.19 -1.60
C LYS A 146 -16.48 32.28 -0.92
N PRO A 147 -15.44 32.83 -1.56
CA PRO A 147 -14.69 33.93 -0.96
C PRO A 147 -15.70 34.97 -0.51
N ALA A 148 -15.69 35.30 0.78
CA ALA A 148 -16.54 36.34 1.34
C ALA A 148 -16.44 37.55 0.41
N GLU A 149 -17.56 37.88 -0.23
CA GLU A 149 -17.72 39.12 -0.95
C GLU A 149 -17.36 40.23 0.03
N ASN A 150 -16.29 40.96 -0.27
CA ASN A 150 -15.67 41.94 0.59
C ASN A 150 -16.65 43.11 0.82
N GLU A 151 -17.57 42.92 1.74
CA GLU A 151 -18.41 43.97 2.26
C GLU A 151 -17.53 44.81 3.19
N LYS A 152 -17.30 46.05 2.73
CA LYS A 152 -16.91 47.21 3.52
C LYS A 152 -15.40 47.43 3.74
N ASN A 153 -14.75 48.00 2.72
CA ASN A 153 -13.69 48.98 2.96
C ASN A 153 -14.12 50.35 2.42
N SER A 154 -15.13 50.95 3.05
CA SER A 154 -15.41 52.37 2.93
C SER A 154 -14.44 53.12 3.86
N ASP A 155 -13.23 53.35 3.35
CA ASP A 155 -12.23 54.20 4.00
C ASP A 155 -12.74 55.66 4.02
N PRO A 156 -12.92 56.29 5.20
CA PRO A 156 -13.45 57.66 5.29
C PRO A 156 -12.48 58.71 4.71
N ALA A 157 -11.22 58.34 4.47
CA ALA A 157 -10.23 59.21 3.84
C ALA A 157 -10.46 59.39 2.32
N VAL A 158 -11.11 58.42 1.65
CA VAL A 158 -11.39 58.47 0.20
C VAL A 158 -12.56 59.41 -0.12
N ASP A 159 -13.52 59.55 0.81
CA ASP A 159 -14.70 60.40 0.64
C ASP A 159 -14.36 61.91 0.74
N LEU A 160 -13.48 62.29 1.68
CA LEU A 160 -13.01 63.68 1.81
C LEU A 160 -12.14 64.11 0.62
N GLY A 161 -11.34 63.19 0.06
CA GLY A 161 -10.56 63.44 -1.16
C GLY A 161 -11.43 63.69 -2.40
N MET A 162 -12.54 62.96 -2.55
CA MET A 162 -13.49 63.16 -3.65
C MET A 162 -14.38 64.40 -3.50
N GLN A 163 -14.71 64.82 -2.27
CA GLN A 163 -15.46 66.06 -2.02
C GLN A 163 -14.62 67.31 -2.34
N LEU A 164 -13.32 67.31 -2.02
CA LEU A 164 -12.43 68.42 -2.38
C LEU A 164 -12.21 68.51 -3.89
N TYR A 165 -12.09 67.39 -4.60
CA TYR A 165 -11.92 67.40 -6.06
C TYR A 165 -13.16 67.95 -6.79
N ARG A 166 -14.38 67.64 -6.31
CA ARG A 166 -15.62 68.21 -6.87
C ARG A 166 -15.82 69.70 -6.59
N MET A 167 -15.21 70.24 -5.53
CA MET A 167 -15.26 71.68 -5.25
C MET A 167 -14.26 72.49 -6.08
N LEU A 168 -13.18 71.87 -6.57
CA LEU A 168 -12.15 72.55 -7.37
C LEU A 168 -12.44 72.55 -8.88
N ASP A 169 -13.24 71.61 -9.39
CA ASP A 169 -13.63 71.54 -10.81
C ASP A 169 -15.01 72.19 -11.12
N GLY A 170 -15.70 72.73 -10.11
CA GLY A 170 -17.01 73.36 -10.25
C GLY A 170 -17.00 74.85 -10.62
N GLY A 171 -15.95 75.34 -11.29
CA GLY A 171 -15.65 76.77 -11.38
C GLY A 171 -15.36 77.31 -12.78
N GLN A 172 -16.14 76.95 -13.82
CA GLN A 172 -16.36 77.72 -15.07
C GLN A 172 -17.21 76.87 -16.03
N GLY A 173 -18.28 77.34 -16.66
CA GLY A 173 -18.79 78.69 -16.73
C GLY A 173 -20.27 78.67 -17.08
N ASP A 174 -20.97 79.61 -16.49
CA ASP A 174 -21.99 80.40 -17.14
C ASP A 174 -22.34 81.47 -16.13
N GLN A 175 -22.06 82.74 -16.42
CA GLN A 175 -22.94 83.91 -16.22
C GLN A 175 -22.22 85.20 -16.68
N ASN A 176 -23.01 86.05 -17.35
CA ASN A 176 -22.80 87.39 -17.87
C ASN A 176 -22.11 87.51 -19.25
N GLY A 177 -22.74 87.97 -20.33
CA GLY A 177 -24.01 88.70 -20.50
C GLY A 177 -23.75 90.07 -21.13
N GLN A 178 -24.39 90.36 -22.27
CA GLN A 178 -24.55 91.71 -22.86
C GLN A 178 -25.70 91.62 -23.89
N THR A 179 -26.91 92.07 -23.55
CA THR A 179 -27.49 93.40 -23.84
C THR A 179 -27.41 93.79 -25.32
N GLY A 180 -28.58 93.96 -25.93
CA GLY A 180 -28.71 94.37 -27.33
C GLY A 180 -28.43 95.84 -27.59
N GLN A 181 -28.15 96.11 -28.87
CA GLN A 181 -28.74 97.14 -29.73
C GLN A 181 -28.46 96.73 -31.19
#